data_AF-A0A124JZF7-F1
#
_entry.id   AF-A0A124JZF7-F1
#
_cell.length_a   1.000
_cell.length_b   1.000
_cell.length_c   1.000
_cell.angle_alpha   90.00
_cell.angle_beta   90.00
_cell.angle_gamma   90.00
#
_symmetry.space_group_name_H-M   'P 1'
#
loop_
_entity.id
_entity.type
_entity.pdbx_description
1 polymer ?
#
loop_
_entity_poly.entity_id
_entity_poly.type
_entity_poly.pdbx_seq_one_letter_code
_entity_poly.pdbx_strand_id
1 'polypeptide(L)'
;MQINRAFPQIVPIMATMLTLAACGGPAPRAGESRPSAPPAASVPMPLPPRAATAPRPVPTVRPSTTPDWRDLPLPAGDWIWTARAGGSEARFGPAGQPPIAILACDRAAGVVRVALPADPAQAQQAPTRPATIATSTSTATFVAEPQAIDAVSTLAISLPSAHRMLDAMAFSRGRFRVEIGGLPSVVLPSWSEVGRVVEDCRG
;
A
#
# COMPACT_ATOMS: atom_id res chain seq x y z
N MET A 1 -47.10 19.59 -20.63
CA MET A 1 -47.32 20.86 -19.90
C MET A 1 -47.08 20.52 -18.43
N GLN A 2 -46.05 20.93 -17.70
CA GLN A 2 -45.10 22.04 -17.77
C GLN A 2 -43.64 21.56 -17.61
N ILE A 3 -42.76 22.34 -18.23
CA ILE A 3 -41.30 22.37 -18.10
C ILE A 3 -40.96 23.19 -16.85
N ASN A 4 -40.06 22.71 -15.98
CA ASN A 4 -39.36 23.58 -15.04
C ASN A 4 -37.85 23.39 -15.17
N ARG A 5 -37.27 24.27 -15.99
CA ARG A 5 -35.84 24.61 -16.02
C ARG A 5 -35.60 25.71 -14.99
N ALA A 6 -34.55 25.61 -14.19
CA ALA A 6 -33.99 26.75 -13.49
C ALA A 6 -32.46 26.62 -13.45
N PHE A 7 -31.82 27.33 -14.37
CA PHE A 7 -30.42 27.76 -14.34
C PHE A 7 -30.39 29.16 -13.67
N PRO A 8 -29.32 29.48 -12.94
CA PRO A 8 -28.51 30.66 -13.29
C PRO A 8 -27.00 30.30 -13.29
N GLN A 9 -26.18 30.69 -14.28
CA GLN A 9 -25.57 32.03 -14.49
C GLN A 9 -24.70 32.48 -13.29
N ILE A 10 -23.49 33.05 -13.35
CA ILE A 10 -22.37 33.22 -14.31
C ILE A 10 -21.29 34.02 -13.52
N VAL A 11 -19.99 33.64 -13.57
CA VAL A 11 -18.75 34.50 -13.56
C VAL A 11 -18.39 35.28 -12.25
N PRO A 12 -17.13 35.75 -11.97
CA PRO A 12 -15.82 35.75 -12.69
C PRO A 12 -14.65 35.08 -11.91
N ILE A 13 -13.59 34.58 -12.56
CA ILE A 13 -12.32 35.26 -12.94
C ILE A 13 -11.75 36.18 -11.85
N MET A 14 -10.74 35.69 -11.12
CA MET A 14 -9.71 36.52 -10.50
C MET A 14 -8.34 35.96 -10.87
N ALA A 15 -7.70 36.65 -11.80
CA ALA A 15 -6.27 36.57 -12.05
C ALA A 15 -5.56 37.45 -11.01
N THR A 16 -4.54 36.92 -10.34
CA THR A 16 -3.59 37.75 -9.61
C THR A 16 -2.18 37.31 -9.94
N MET A 17 -1.54 38.15 -10.75
CA MET A 17 -0.15 38.14 -11.17
C MET A 17 0.76 38.69 -10.06
N LEU A 18 2.01 38.19 -10.07
CA LEU A 18 3.29 38.89 -9.82
C LEU A 18 3.56 39.52 -8.44
N THR A 19 4.64 39.08 -7.78
CA THR A 19 5.74 39.97 -7.35
C THR A 19 7.06 39.21 -7.21
N LEU A 20 8.07 39.67 -7.95
CA LEU A 20 9.49 39.38 -7.76
C LEU A 20 9.98 39.94 -6.42
N ALA A 21 10.92 39.26 -5.77
CA ALA A 21 11.89 39.89 -4.88
C ALA A 21 13.27 39.27 -5.11
N ALA A 22 14.20 40.16 -5.46
CA ALA A 22 15.55 39.92 -5.93
C ALA A 22 16.60 40.30 -4.87
N CYS A 23 17.86 40.09 -5.25
CA CYS A 23 19.12 40.56 -4.64
C CYS A 23 19.59 39.78 -3.40
N GLY A 24 20.86 39.42 -3.26
CA GLY A 24 22.07 39.75 -4.01
C GLY A 24 23.25 39.63 -3.04
N GLY A 25 24.36 39.04 -3.49
CA GLY A 25 25.58 38.96 -2.68
C GLY A 25 26.78 38.49 -3.52
N PRO A 26 27.69 39.39 -3.90
CA PRO A 26 28.84 39.07 -4.76
C PRO A 26 29.95 38.34 -4.02
N ALA A 27 30.58 37.42 -4.74
CA ALA A 27 31.76 36.67 -4.34
C ALA A 27 33.04 37.53 -4.41
N PRO A 28 33.93 37.49 -3.41
CA PRO A 28 35.27 38.02 -3.55
C PRO A 28 36.19 37.02 -4.27
N ARG A 29 36.79 37.47 -5.39
CA ARG A 29 38.02 36.89 -5.96
C ARG A 29 39.19 37.76 -5.52
N ALA A 30 40.15 37.17 -4.79
CA ALA A 30 41.53 37.63 -4.77
C ALA A 30 42.40 36.54 -4.14
N GLY A 31 43.48 36.15 -4.82
CA GLY A 31 44.53 35.32 -4.22
C GLY A 31 45.19 34.34 -5.18
N GLU A 32 45.78 34.85 -6.26
CA GLU A 32 46.83 34.15 -7.00
C GLU A 32 48.06 34.02 -6.08
N SER A 33 48.39 32.81 -5.66
CA SER A 33 49.64 32.53 -4.94
C SER A 33 50.21 31.17 -5.32
N ARG A 34 51.09 31.22 -6.32
CA ARG A 34 52.38 30.51 -6.48
C ARG A 34 52.42 28.99 -6.21
N PRO A 35 52.78 28.17 -7.21
CA PRO A 35 53.12 26.76 -7.00
C PRO A 35 54.33 26.62 -6.05
N SER A 36 54.10 26.06 -4.87
CA SER A 36 55.16 25.65 -3.94
C SER A 36 55.48 24.17 -4.19
N ALA A 37 56.78 23.86 -4.31
CA ALA A 37 57.28 22.53 -4.60
C ALA A 37 56.80 21.47 -3.57
N PRO A 38 56.56 20.21 -3.97
CA PRO A 38 56.12 19.17 -3.05
C PRO A 38 57.23 18.82 -2.05
N PRO A 39 56.95 18.80 -0.73
CA PRO A 39 57.86 18.20 0.24
C PRO A 39 57.92 16.68 0.04
N ALA A 40 59.12 16.12 0.19
CA ALA A 40 59.40 14.70 0.06
C ALA A 40 58.44 13.85 0.92
N ALA A 41 57.89 12.80 0.31
CA ALA A 41 57.03 11.84 0.98
C ALA A 41 57.79 11.14 2.13
N SER A 42 57.31 11.32 3.36
CA SER A 42 57.69 10.51 4.51
C SER A 42 57.00 9.15 4.40
N VAL A 43 57.79 8.09 4.38
CA VAL A 43 57.30 6.70 4.32
C VAL A 43 56.49 6.40 5.60
N PRO A 44 55.21 5.99 5.51
CA PRO A 44 54.43 5.63 6.68
C PRO A 44 55.01 4.36 7.32
N MET A 45 55.24 4.42 8.64
CA MET A 45 55.67 3.30 9.46
C MET A 45 54.56 2.21 9.48
N PRO A 46 54.88 0.91 9.44
CA PRO A 46 53.87 -0.14 9.46
C PRO A 46 53.02 -0.09 10.74
N LEU A 47 51.68 -0.05 10.59
CA LEU A 47 50.74 -0.21 11.69
C LEU A 47 50.89 -1.61 12.33
N PRO A 48 50.78 -1.75 13.66
CA PRO A 48 50.79 -3.05 14.30
C PRO A 48 49.59 -3.91 13.82
N PRO A 49 49.77 -5.24 13.70
CA PRO A 49 48.71 -6.12 13.22
C PRO A 49 47.51 -6.10 14.16
N ARG A 50 46.34 -5.75 13.64
CA ARG A 50 45.05 -5.77 14.34
C ARG A 50 44.72 -7.23 14.73
N ALA A 51 44.52 -7.48 16.02
CA ALA A 51 44.09 -8.79 16.51
C ALA A 51 42.76 -9.20 15.86
N ALA A 52 42.68 -10.43 15.35
CA ALA A 52 41.48 -10.97 14.74
C ALA A 52 40.37 -11.11 15.79
N THR A 53 39.19 -10.54 15.51
CA THR A 53 38.00 -10.69 16.36
C THR A 53 37.41 -12.08 16.15
N ALA A 54 37.07 -12.78 17.24
CA ALA A 54 36.48 -14.10 17.17
C ALA A 54 35.15 -14.09 16.37
N PRO A 55 34.85 -15.12 15.57
CA PRO A 55 33.59 -15.19 14.81
C PRO A 55 32.38 -15.18 15.76
N ARG A 56 31.41 -14.28 15.50
CA ARG A 56 30.13 -14.27 16.21
C ARG A 56 29.36 -15.55 15.88
N PRO A 57 28.78 -16.27 16.86
CA PRO A 57 27.92 -17.42 16.59
C PRO A 57 26.76 -17.00 15.67
N VAL A 58 26.61 -17.68 14.53
CA VAL A 58 25.48 -17.49 13.63
C VAL A 58 24.22 -18.10 14.28
N PRO A 59 23.11 -17.35 14.42
CA PRO A 59 21.87 -17.90 14.91
C PRO A 59 21.37 -19.01 13.98
N THR A 60 21.16 -20.22 14.53
CA THR A 60 20.52 -21.32 13.80
C THR A 60 19.04 -20.98 13.58
N VAL A 61 18.64 -20.73 12.33
CA VAL A 61 17.23 -20.57 11.95
C VAL A 61 16.54 -21.93 12.09
N ARG A 62 15.61 -22.05 13.03
CA ARG A 62 14.77 -23.25 13.16
C ARG A 62 13.78 -23.27 11.97
N PRO A 63 13.63 -24.39 11.25
CA PRO A 63 12.66 -24.49 10.16
C PRO A 63 11.25 -24.23 10.68
N SER A 64 10.50 -23.36 10.00
CA SER A 64 9.08 -23.10 10.29
C SER A 64 8.26 -24.33 9.92
N THR A 65 7.45 -24.84 10.86
CA THR A 65 6.54 -25.98 10.63
C THR A 65 5.22 -25.58 9.98
N THR A 66 4.96 -24.28 9.80
CA THR A 66 3.75 -23.78 9.13
C THR A 66 3.95 -23.86 7.61
N PRO A 67 3.01 -24.48 6.86
CA PRO A 67 3.05 -24.46 5.39
C PRO A 67 3.16 -23.04 4.85
N ASP A 68 3.96 -22.84 3.79
CA ASP A 68 4.00 -21.53 3.10
C ASP A 68 2.62 -21.27 2.48
N TRP A 69 2.10 -20.06 2.68
CA TRP A 69 0.81 -19.64 2.13
C TRP A 69 0.78 -19.69 0.60
N ARG A 70 1.95 -19.61 -0.04
CA ARG A 70 2.09 -19.72 -1.49
C ARG A 70 1.74 -21.11 -2.00
N ASP A 71 1.93 -22.13 -1.16
CA ASP A 71 1.69 -23.54 -1.50
C ASP A 71 0.29 -24.00 -1.06
N LEU A 72 -0.43 -23.16 -0.31
CA LEU A 72 -1.81 -23.47 0.08
C LEU A 72 -2.74 -23.46 -1.14
N PRO A 73 -3.72 -24.38 -1.19
CA PRO A 73 -4.75 -24.34 -2.22
C PRO A 73 -5.58 -23.05 -2.10
N LEU A 74 -6.02 -22.54 -3.25
CA LEU A 74 -6.98 -21.42 -3.27
C LEU A 74 -8.34 -21.89 -2.72
N PRO A 75 -9.05 -21.07 -1.94
CA PRO A 75 -10.44 -21.33 -1.60
C PRO A 75 -11.28 -21.45 -2.88
N ALA A 76 -12.34 -22.25 -2.84
CA ALA A 76 -13.26 -22.37 -3.96
C ALA A 76 -14.01 -21.05 -4.20
N GLY A 77 -14.18 -20.70 -5.47
CA GLY A 77 -14.93 -19.51 -5.88
C GLY A 77 -14.25 -18.73 -6.98
N ASP A 78 -14.92 -17.65 -7.37
CA ASP A 78 -14.47 -16.72 -8.40
C ASP A 78 -14.56 -15.28 -7.89
N TRP A 79 -13.84 -14.37 -8.56
CA TRP A 79 -14.06 -12.95 -8.40
C TRP A 79 -15.25 -12.51 -9.26
N ILE A 80 -16.22 -11.84 -8.65
CA ILE A 80 -17.33 -11.21 -9.36
C ILE A 80 -17.19 -9.70 -9.17
N TRP A 81 -16.85 -9.01 -10.26
CA TRP A 81 -16.80 -7.55 -10.30
C TRP A 81 -18.17 -6.95 -10.57
N THR A 82 -18.48 -5.82 -9.96
CA THR A 82 -19.73 -5.07 -10.15
C THR A 82 -19.46 -3.58 -10.03
N ALA A 83 -20.00 -2.79 -10.96
CA ALA A 83 -19.99 -1.34 -10.89
C ALA A 83 -20.89 -0.87 -9.73
N ARG A 84 -20.44 0.13 -8.96
CA ARG A 84 -21.21 0.70 -7.85
C ARG A 84 -21.35 2.21 -8.02
N ALA A 85 -22.42 2.77 -7.44
CA ALA A 85 -22.53 4.21 -7.33
C ALA A 85 -21.36 4.72 -6.45
N GLY A 86 -20.45 5.49 -7.04
CA GLY A 86 -19.26 5.98 -6.34
C GLY A 86 -18.02 5.10 -6.43
N GLY A 87 -18.01 4.04 -7.25
CA GLY A 87 -16.80 3.22 -7.47
C GLY A 87 -17.10 1.86 -8.09
N SER A 88 -16.42 0.85 -7.58
CA SER A 88 -16.51 -0.53 -8.07
C SER A 88 -16.28 -1.49 -6.92
N GLU A 89 -16.76 -2.71 -7.06
CA GLU A 89 -16.55 -3.74 -6.07
C GLU A 89 -16.25 -5.08 -6.75
N ALA A 90 -15.34 -5.86 -6.20
CA ALA A 90 -15.14 -7.26 -6.56
C ALA A 90 -15.32 -8.14 -5.32
N ARG A 91 -16.12 -9.18 -5.44
CA ARG A 91 -16.39 -10.16 -4.36
C ARG A 91 -15.81 -11.51 -4.74
N PHE A 92 -15.02 -12.11 -3.86
CA PHE A 92 -14.48 -13.46 -4.06
C PHE A 92 -15.25 -14.47 -3.24
N GLY A 93 -15.67 -15.57 -3.87
CA GLY A 93 -16.26 -16.71 -3.16
C GLY A 93 -17.09 -17.60 -4.06
N PRO A 94 -17.68 -18.68 -3.51
CA PRO A 94 -18.57 -19.56 -4.27
C PRO A 94 -19.84 -18.82 -4.69
N ALA A 95 -20.32 -19.09 -5.91
CA ALA A 95 -21.60 -18.54 -6.38
C ALA A 95 -22.75 -18.92 -5.43
N GLY A 96 -23.60 -17.94 -5.11
CA GLY A 96 -24.75 -18.13 -4.21
C GLY A 96 -24.40 -18.25 -2.72
N GLN A 97 -23.13 -18.10 -2.33
CA GLN A 97 -22.70 -18.06 -0.92
C GLN A 97 -22.22 -16.66 -0.51
N PRO A 98 -22.15 -16.38 0.80
CA PRO A 98 -21.47 -15.18 1.27
C PRO A 98 -20.02 -15.10 0.74
N PRO A 99 -19.54 -13.91 0.37
CA PRO A 99 -18.18 -13.77 -0.12
C PRO A 99 -17.19 -14.10 1.00
N ILE A 100 -16.00 -14.57 0.64
CA ILE A 100 -14.87 -14.80 1.54
C ILE A 100 -14.00 -13.54 1.64
N ALA A 101 -13.97 -12.72 0.58
CA ALA A 101 -13.30 -11.44 0.57
C ALA A 101 -14.01 -10.44 -0.35
N ILE A 102 -13.83 -9.15 -0.05
CA ILE A 102 -14.40 -8.04 -0.81
C ILE A 102 -13.31 -7.01 -1.05
N LEU A 103 -13.17 -6.57 -2.30
CA LEU A 103 -12.39 -5.42 -2.70
C LEU A 103 -13.37 -4.32 -3.13
N ALA A 104 -13.41 -3.20 -2.42
CA ALA A 104 -14.34 -2.12 -2.71
C ALA A 104 -13.59 -0.82 -2.92
N CYS A 105 -13.76 -0.21 -4.09
CA CYS A 105 -13.34 1.15 -4.35
C CYS A 105 -14.41 2.13 -3.85
N ASP A 106 -13.97 3.10 -3.07
CA ASP A 106 -14.71 4.31 -2.72
C ASP A 106 -14.01 5.50 -3.36
N ARG A 107 -14.51 5.95 -4.52
CA ARG A 107 -13.91 7.05 -5.27
C ARG A 107 -14.01 8.37 -4.51
N ALA A 108 -15.08 8.57 -3.74
CA ALA A 108 -15.28 9.80 -2.99
C ALA A 108 -14.22 9.95 -1.90
N ALA A 109 -13.86 8.84 -1.24
CA ALA A 109 -12.79 8.80 -0.26
C ALA A 109 -11.39 8.58 -0.87
N GLY A 110 -11.29 8.18 -2.15
CA GLY A 110 -10.02 7.88 -2.81
C GLY A 110 -9.31 6.64 -2.22
N VAL A 111 -10.08 5.67 -1.74
CA VAL A 111 -9.55 4.47 -1.07
C VAL A 111 -10.10 3.18 -1.66
N VAL A 112 -9.26 2.15 -1.68
CA VAL A 112 -9.64 0.76 -1.89
C VAL A 112 -9.65 0.04 -0.55
N ARG A 113 -10.79 -0.56 -0.22
CA ARG A 113 -10.96 -1.38 0.98
C ARG A 113 -10.73 -2.84 0.63
N VAL A 114 -9.83 -3.49 1.35
CA VAL A 114 -9.62 -4.94 1.33
C VAL A 114 -10.30 -5.51 2.57
N ALA A 115 -11.44 -6.17 2.40
CA ALA A 115 -12.30 -6.56 3.50
C ALA A 115 -12.52 -8.07 3.56
N LEU A 116 -12.52 -8.62 4.78
CA LEU A 116 -12.94 -9.98 5.07
C LEU A 116 -14.24 -9.93 5.88
N PRO A 117 -15.24 -10.78 5.58
CA PRO A 117 -16.44 -10.88 6.41
C PRO A 117 -16.09 -11.26 7.84
N ALA A 118 -16.84 -10.69 8.78
CA ALA A 118 -16.72 -10.99 10.20
C ALA A 118 -18.11 -11.16 10.79
N ASP A 119 -18.23 -11.98 11.84
CA ASP A 119 -19.44 -11.97 12.64
C ASP A 119 -19.61 -10.57 13.29
N PRO A 120 -20.84 -10.01 13.34
CA PRO A 120 -21.06 -8.70 13.95
C PRO A 120 -20.59 -8.63 15.40
N ALA A 121 -20.75 -9.67 16.22
CA ALA A 121 -20.22 -9.63 17.58
C ALA A 121 -18.69 -9.58 17.57
N GLN A 122 -18.03 -10.27 16.63
CA GLN A 122 -16.58 -10.22 16.46
C GLN A 122 -16.07 -8.85 16.03
N ALA A 123 -16.73 -8.21 15.06
CA ALA A 123 -16.37 -6.88 14.61
C ALA A 123 -16.48 -5.84 15.74
N GLN A 124 -17.45 -5.99 16.66
CA GLN A 124 -17.68 -5.04 17.76
C GLN A 124 -16.70 -5.18 18.94
N GLN A 125 -15.99 -6.31 19.07
CA GLN A 125 -15.13 -6.57 20.24
C GLN A 125 -13.85 -5.74 20.28
N ALA A 126 -13.37 -5.25 19.14
CA ALA A 126 -12.24 -4.34 19.08
C ALA A 126 -12.46 -3.35 17.93
N PRO A 127 -12.31 -2.03 18.17
CA PRO A 127 -12.55 -1.02 17.14
C PRO A 127 -11.55 -1.10 15.99
N THR A 128 -10.37 -1.69 16.23
CA THR A 128 -9.35 -1.93 15.23
C THR A 128 -8.65 -3.26 15.50
N ARG A 129 -8.12 -3.90 14.44
CA ARG A 129 -7.37 -5.16 14.53
C ARG A 129 -6.10 -5.10 13.70
N PRO A 130 -4.98 -5.71 14.15
CA PRO A 130 -3.79 -5.82 13.32
C PRO A 130 -4.11 -6.68 12.10
N ALA A 131 -3.58 -6.28 10.95
CA ALA A 131 -3.73 -6.98 9.69
C ALA A 131 -2.42 -7.09 8.94
N THR A 132 -2.28 -8.09 8.07
CA THR A 132 -1.11 -8.30 7.22
C THR A 132 -1.58 -8.65 5.81
N ILE A 133 -0.96 -8.02 4.81
CA ILE A 133 -1.07 -8.42 3.41
C ILE A 133 0.29 -8.90 2.96
N ALA A 134 0.34 -10.13 2.43
CA ALA A 134 1.55 -10.72 1.86
C ALA A 134 1.34 -11.03 0.38
N THR A 135 2.24 -10.56 -0.47
CA THR A 135 2.25 -10.78 -1.92
C THR A 135 3.53 -11.53 -2.31
N SER A 136 3.71 -11.82 -3.61
CA SER A 136 4.96 -12.41 -4.08
C SER A 136 6.18 -11.51 -3.95
N THR A 137 5.98 -10.18 -3.84
CA THR A 137 7.06 -9.18 -3.84
C THR A 137 7.22 -8.43 -2.52
N SER A 138 6.17 -8.38 -1.68
CA SER A 138 6.22 -7.62 -0.43
C SER A 138 5.25 -8.16 0.61
N THR A 139 5.55 -7.88 1.88
CA THR A 139 4.63 -8.09 3.00
C THR A 139 4.57 -6.79 3.79
N ALA A 140 3.38 -6.36 4.17
CA ALA A 140 3.21 -5.19 5.03
C ALA A 140 2.08 -5.41 6.04
N THR A 141 2.19 -4.73 7.19
CA THR A 141 1.20 -4.70 8.24
C THR A 141 0.33 -3.46 8.13
N PHE A 142 -0.92 -3.61 8.51
CA PHE A 142 -1.95 -2.58 8.47
C PHE A 142 -2.85 -2.70 9.69
N VAL A 143 -3.84 -1.80 9.75
CA VAL A 143 -4.93 -1.86 10.69
C VAL A 143 -6.21 -2.12 9.89
N ALA A 144 -7.02 -3.06 10.36
CA ALA A 144 -8.36 -3.31 9.86
C ALA A 144 -9.39 -2.76 10.83
N GLU A 145 -10.45 -2.15 10.31
CA GLU A 145 -11.52 -1.54 11.08
C GLU A 145 -12.88 -2.16 10.71
N PRO A 146 -13.83 -2.25 11.64
CA PRO A 146 -15.19 -2.70 11.34
C PRO A 146 -15.85 -1.81 10.29
N GLN A 147 -16.42 -2.44 9.26
CA GLN A 147 -17.16 -1.73 8.23
C GLN A 147 -18.34 -2.58 7.74
N ALA A 148 -19.44 -1.91 7.39
CA ALA A 148 -20.52 -2.53 6.63
C ALA A 148 -20.28 -2.29 5.13
N ILE A 149 -20.31 -3.37 4.33
CA ILE A 149 -20.27 -3.29 2.86
C ILE A 149 -21.48 -4.05 2.31
N ASP A 150 -22.47 -3.33 1.77
CA ASP A 150 -23.78 -3.87 1.37
C ASP A 150 -24.45 -4.75 2.44
N ALA A 151 -24.56 -4.20 3.66
CA ALA A 151 -25.11 -4.90 4.83
C ALA A 151 -24.33 -6.16 5.28
N VAL A 152 -23.20 -6.49 4.66
CA VAL A 152 -22.26 -7.49 5.17
C VAL A 152 -21.36 -6.83 6.22
N SER A 153 -21.31 -7.39 7.44
CA SER A 153 -20.35 -6.98 8.46
C SER A 153 -18.96 -7.49 8.09
N THR A 154 -17.98 -6.59 8.04
CA THR A 154 -16.62 -6.88 7.61
C THR A 154 -15.59 -6.22 8.52
N LEU A 155 -14.37 -6.73 8.47
CA LEU A 155 -13.18 -6.00 8.89
C LEU A 155 -12.39 -5.61 7.65
N ALA A 156 -12.13 -4.32 7.47
CA ALA A 156 -11.58 -3.77 6.24
C ALA A 156 -10.26 -3.02 6.47
N ILE A 157 -9.28 -3.30 5.61
CA ILE A 157 -8.05 -2.52 5.48
C ILE A 157 -8.30 -1.44 4.43
N SER A 158 -8.24 -0.17 4.82
CA SER A 158 -8.41 0.96 3.89
C SER A 158 -7.06 1.43 3.36
N LEU A 159 -6.85 1.32 2.05
CA LEU A 159 -5.64 1.74 1.37
C LEU A 159 -5.94 2.93 0.44
N PRO A 160 -5.15 4.02 0.47
CA PRO A 160 -5.24 5.06 -0.57
C PRO A 160 -5.13 4.45 -1.97
N SER A 161 -5.86 4.96 -2.96
CA SER A 161 -5.86 4.42 -4.32
C SER A 161 -4.47 4.38 -4.98
N ALA A 162 -3.57 5.27 -4.58
CA ALA A 162 -2.17 5.31 -5.00
C ALA A 162 -1.22 4.40 -4.19
N HIS A 163 -1.73 3.65 -3.21
CA HIS A 163 -0.87 2.86 -2.32
C HIS A 163 -0.28 1.65 -3.04
N ARG A 164 1.05 1.56 -3.07
CA ARG A 164 1.82 0.51 -3.79
C ARG A 164 1.45 -0.95 -3.47
N MET A 165 0.87 -1.20 -2.29
CA MET A 165 0.38 -2.55 -1.94
C MET A 165 -0.73 -3.02 -2.88
N LEU A 166 -1.56 -2.11 -3.41
CA LEU A 166 -2.62 -2.43 -4.35
C LEU A 166 -2.04 -3.01 -5.66
N ASP A 167 -0.97 -2.39 -6.18
CA ASP A 167 -0.25 -2.92 -7.34
C ASP A 167 0.42 -4.25 -7.02
N ALA A 168 1.05 -4.36 -5.84
CA ALA A 168 1.68 -5.60 -5.39
C ALA A 168 0.68 -6.77 -5.28
N MET A 169 -0.58 -6.49 -4.93
CA MET A 169 -1.67 -7.48 -4.92
C MET A 169 -2.08 -7.87 -6.35
N ALA A 170 -2.36 -6.88 -7.21
CA ALA A 170 -2.80 -7.10 -8.58
C ALA A 170 -1.76 -7.86 -9.43
N PHE A 171 -0.48 -7.59 -9.21
CA PHE A 171 0.63 -8.24 -9.92
C PHE A 171 1.30 -9.37 -9.13
N SER A 172 0.68 -9.85 -8.06
CA SER A 172 1.21 -11.00 -7.33
C SER A 172 1.24 -12.24 -8.24
N ARG A 173 2.19 -13.15 -8.02
CA ARG A 173 2.33 -14.41 -8.79
C ARG A 173 1.20 -15.39 -8.46
N GLY A 174 0.04 -15.17 -9.05
CA GLY A 174 -1.16 -16.01 -8.96
C GLY A 174 -1.99 -15.83 -7.70
N ARG A 175 -1.38 -15.51 -6.55
CA ARG A 175 -2.10 -15.35 -5.27
C ARG A 175 -1.42 -14.38 -4.30
N PHE A 176 -2.18 -13.89 -3.34
CA PHE A 176 -1.71 -13.09 -2.19
C PHE A 176 -2.47 -13.52 -0.94
N ARG A 177 -1.95 -13.23 0.25
CA ARG A 177 -2.58 -13.56 1.53
C ARG A 177 -3.06 -12.32 2.24
N VAL A 178 -4.25 -12.39 2.84
CA VAL A 178 -4.79 -11.40 3.76
C VAL A 178 -5.03 -12.05 5.10
N GLU A 179 -4.55 -11.43 6.16
CA GLU A 179 -4.69 -11.87 7.53
C GLU A 179 -5.18 -10.70 8.36
N ILE A 180 -6.24 -10.92 9.13
CA ILE A 180 -6.78 -9.94 10.08
C ILE A 180 -6.92 -10.65 11.41
N GLY A 181 -6.43 -10.04 12.49
CA GLY A 181 -6.44 -10.64 13.82
C GLY A 181 -7.82 -11.19 14.20
N GLY A 182 -7.87 -12.46 14.58
CA GLY A 182 -9.10 -13.14 14.99
C GLY A 182 -10.07 -13.53 13.86
N LEU A 183 -9.68 -13.37 12.59
CA LEU A 183 -10.30 -14.03 11.44
C LEU A 183 -9.36 -15.14 10.91
N PRO A 184 -9.90 -16.18 10.24
CA PRO A 184 -9.07 -17.10 9.47
C PRO A 184 -8.26 -16.36 8.40
N SER A 185 -6.98 -16.72 8.26
CA SER A 185 -6.14 -16.20 7.17
C SER A 185 -6.66 -16.72 5.82
N VAL A 186 -6.72 -15.85 4.81
CA VAL A 186 -7.26 -16.19 3.49
C VAL A 186 -6.19 -15.96 2.42
N VAL A 187 -6.00 -16.94 1.55
CA VAL A 187 -5.21 -16.80 0.31
C VAL A 187 -6.17 -16.53 -0.83
N LEU A 188 -5.95 -15.44 -1.56
CA LEU A 188 -6.82 -14.94 -2.62
C LEU A 188 -6.10 -14.94 -3.96
N PRO A 189 -6.79 -15.24 -5.07
CA PRO A 189 -6.19 -15.15 -6.39
C PRO A 189 -5.97 -13.69 -6.81
N SER A 190 -4.84 -13.39 -7.46
CA SER A 190 -4.53 -12.08 -8.06
C SER A 190 -5.05 -11.97 -9.50
N TRP A 191 -6.34 -12.28 -9.71
CA TRP A 191 -6.97 -12.20 -11.03
C TRP A 191 -7.34 -10.76 -11.43
N SER A 192 -7.84 -10.61 -12.65
CA SER A 192 -8.04 -9.31 -13.32
C SER A 192 -8.94 -8.34 -12.55
N GLU A 193 -9.89 -8.85 -11.79
CA GLU A 193 -10.86 -8.10 -11.00
C GLU A 193 -10.19 -7.29 -9.89
N VAL A 194 -9.09 -7.79 -9.33
CA VAL A 194 -8.29 -7.08 -8.32
C VAL A 194 -7.71 -5.80 -8.93
N GLY A 195 -7.03 -5.92 -10.07
CA GLY A 195 -6.48 -4.78 -10.79
C GLY A 195 -7.57 -3.83 -11.28
N ARG A 196 -8.70 -4.36 -11.75
CA ARG A 196 -9.83 -3.55 -12.22
C ARG A 196 -10.39 -2.65 -11.13
N VAL A 197 -10.61 -3.15 -9.91
CA VAL A 197 -11.08 -2.32 -8.78
C VAL A 197 -10.08 -1.22 -8.43
N VAL A 198 -8.77 -1.52 -8.50
CA VAL A 198 -7.71 -0.55 -8.22
C VAL A 198 -7.70 0.57 -9.26
N GLU A 199 -7.73 0.22 -10.54
CA GLU A 199 -7.75 1.20 -11.63
C GLU A 199 -9.03 2.03 -11.65
N ASP A 200 -10.19 1.39 -11.41
CA ASP A 200 -11.45 2.11 -11.24
C ASP A 200 -11.36 3.16 -10.12
N CYS A 201 -10.56 2.93 -9.07
CA CYS A 201 -10.38 3.89 -7.99
C CYS A 201 -9.39 5.02 -8.25
N ARG A 202 -8.54 4.86 -9.26
CA ARG A 202 -7.56 5.87 -9.66
C ARG A 202 -8.16 6.92 -10.59
N GLY A 203 -9.18 6.55 -11.37
CA GLY A 203 -9.92 7.44 -12.26
C GLY A 203 -9.49 7.32 -13.71
#